data_AF-A0A818H342-F1
#
_entry.id   AF-A0A818H342-F1
#
_cell.length_a   1.000
_cell.length_b   1.000
_cell.length_c   1.000
_cell.angle_alpha   90.00
_cell.angle_beta   90.00
_cell.angle_gamma   90.00
#
_symmetry.space_group_name_H-M   'P 1'
#
loop_
_entity.id
_entity.type
_entity.pdbx_description
1 polymer ?
#
loop_
_entity_poly.entity_id
_entity_poly.type
_entity_poly.pdbx_seq_one_letter_code
_entity_poly.pdbx_strand_id
1 'polypeptide(L)'
;MGRYDEAETFCNRLLKEMPQNHEDIPKCYYTLGHLTFLKSNYDLSLNWFQKLLNILKSDDPILADTYYSIGCAYQNMYYYNEALQYYHQALVIWEETHDNNEPLQMAACLNNMGCIYEIEKFYSKALACHQQALSVRDKFQTDLGSSYNNIGNIYLCLGEYNAAIENYDYAYKIKSQSHSSQDPSLATTLKNMALAYEEDGNFIEALQYYKKAALAFASIFSTTHTYYLEIQEDIQRIASLMESKTIK
;
A
#
# COMPACT_ATOMS: atom_id res chain seq x y z
N MET A 1 -12.87 -20.08 -1.51
CA MET A 1 -12.44 -20.98 -0.42
C MET A 1 -11.90 -22.31 -0.95
N GLY A 2 -12.65 -23.09 -1.74
CA GLY A 2 -12.24 -24.45 -2.15
C GLY A 2 -10.84 -24.63 -2.80
N ARG A 3 -10.39 -23.73 -3.67
CA ARG A 3 -9.08 -23.89 -4.35
C ARG A 3 -7.86 -23.74 -3.44
N TYR A 4 -7.98 -22.99 -2.34
CA TYR A 4 -6.88 -22.79 -1.40
C TYR A 4 -6.74 -23.98 -0.44
N ASP A 5 -7.87 -24.54 0.01
CA ASP A 5 -7.89 -25.72 0.87
C ASP A 5 -7.39 -26.98 0.12
N GLU A 6 -7.70 -27.09 -1.17
CA GLU A 6 -7.17 -28.13 -2.04
C GLU A 6 -5.65 -28.02 -2.24
N ALA A 7 -5.15 -26.81 -2.49
CA ALA A 7 -3.71 -26.56 -2.64
C ALA A 7 -2.94 -26.84 -1.34
N GLU A 8 -3.47 -26.42 -0.20
CA GLU A 8 -2.91 -26.70 1.12
C GLU A 8 -2.85 -28.20 1.40
N THR A 9 -3.95 -28.91 1.15
CA THR A 9 -4.05 -30.36 1.34
C THR A 9 -3.08 -31.10 0.43
N PHE A 10 -2.98 -30.70 -0.84
CA PHE A 10 -2.04 -31.26 -1.79
C PHE A 10 -0.60 -31.08 -1.33
N CYS A 11 -0.20 -29.85 -0.97
CA CYS A 11 1.16 -29.54 -0.54
C CYS A 11 1.52 -30.31 0.74
N ASN A 12 0.64 -30.33 1.73
CA ASN A 12 0.89 -31.05 2.99
C ASN A 12 1.03 -32.56 2.78
N ARG A 13 0.23 -33.15 1.89
CA ARG A 13 0.35 -34.56 1.53
C ARG A 13 1.69 -34.84 0.82
N LEU A 14 2.03 -34.02 -0.18
CA LEU A 14 3.28 -34.17 -0.94
C LEU A 14 4.50 -34.10 -0.02
N LEU A 15 4.55 -33.12 0.89
CA LEU A 15 5.64 -32.95 1.85
C LEU A 15 5.79 -34.11 2.85
N LYS A 16 4.73 -34.90 3.06
CA LYS A 16 4.74 -36.07 3.93
C LYS A 16 5.16 -37.35 3.21
N GLU A 17 4.80 -37.48 1.94
CA GLU A 17 4.94 -38.73 1.16
C GLU A 17 6.21 -38.74 0.28
N MET A 18 6.69 -37.58 -0.14
CA MET A 18 7.81 -37.46 -1.08
C MET A 18 9.14 -37.16 -0.37
N PRO A 19 10.29 -37.60 -0.93
CA PRO A 19 11.61 -37.27 -0.38
C PRO A 19 11.92 -35.77 -0.55
N GLN A 20 12.76 -35.20 0.32
CA GLN A 20 13.03 -33.75 0.38
C GLN A 20 13.66 -33.15 -0.90
N ASN A 21 14.16 -33.98 -1.80
CA ASN A 21 14.73 -33.58 -3.09
C ASN A 21 13.71 -33.63 -4.25
N HIS A 22 12.43 -33.89 -3.98
CA HIS A 22 11.39 -33.93 -4.99
C HIS A 22 11.18 -32.54 -5.63
N GLU A 23 11.05 -32.48 -6.96
CA GLU A 23 11.03 -31.23 -7.73
C GLU A 23 9.90 -30.25 -7.36
N ASP A 24 8.75 -30.79 -6.91
CA ASP A 24 7.60 -29.98 -6.47
C ASP A 24 7.73 -29.39 -5.05
N ILE A 25 8.75 -29.76 -4.26
CA ILE A 25 8.87 -29.29 -2.88
C ILE A 25 9.02 -27.77 -2.77
N PRO A 26 9.89 -27.10 -3.56
CA PRO A 26 9.97 -25.65 -3.58
C PRO A 26 8.62 -24.98 -3.85
N LYS A 27 7.85 -25.51 -4.82
CA LYS A 27 6.52 -24.99 -5.14
C LYS A 27 5.54 -25.17 -3.98
N CYS A 28 5.62 -26.27 -3.25
CA CYS A 28 4.80 -26.51 -2.06
C CYS A 28 5.15 -25.52 -0.94
N TYR A 29 6.44 -25.28 -0.67
CA TYR A 29 6.87 -24.29 0.32
C TYR A 29 6.42 -22.87 -0.05
N TYR A 30 6.59 -22.48 -1.31
CA TYR A 30 6.11 -21.18 -1.80
C TYR A 30 4.60 -21.03 -1.61
N THR A 31 3.83 -22.04 -2.02
CA THR A 31 2.36 -22.04 -1.93
C THR A 31 1.89 -21.98 -0.47
N LEU A 32 2.46 -22.80 0.41
CA LEU A 32 2.11 -22.81 1.84
C LEU A 32 2.49 -21.51 2.54
N GLY A 33 3.62 -20.88 2.15
CA GLY A 33 3.99 -19.55 2.61
C GLY A 33 2.91 -18.52 2.31
N HIS A 34 2.51 -18.39 1.05
CA HIS A 34 1.44 -17.46 0.64
C HIS A 34 0.08 -17.77 1.29
N LEU A 35 -0.31 -19.05 1.37
CA LEU A 35 -1.56 -19.44 2.02
C LEU A 35 -1.61 -19.07 3.50
N THR A 36 -0.50 -19.27 4.21
CA THR A 36 -0.42 -18.96 5.64
C THR A 36 -0.31 -17.46 5.88
N PHE A 37 0.35 -16.72 4.99
CA PHE A 37 0.32 -15.25 4.94
C PHE A 37 -1.11 -14.71 4.80
N LEU A 38 -1.89 -15.25 3.86
CA LEU A 38 -3.29 -14.84 3.64
C LEU A 38 -4.20 -15.14 4.84
N LYS A 39 -3.84 -16.14 5.66
CA LYS A 39 -4.51 -16.46 6.94
C LYS A 39 -3.98 -15.62 8.11
N SER A 40 -3.15 -14.61 7.84
CA SER A 40 -2.45 -13.77 8.82
C SER A 40 -1.55 -14.53 9.80
N ASN A 41 -1.15 -15.77 9.46
CA ASN A 41 -0.20 -16.54 10.23
C ASN A 41 1.22 -16.29 9.68
N TYR A 42 1.73 -15.10 9.99
CA TYR A 42 2.99 -14.61 9.44
C TYR A 42 4.20 -15.40 9.92
N ASP A 43 4.22 -15.89 11.16
CA ASP A 43 5.29 -16.76 11.66
C ASP A 43 5.38 -18.06 10.86
N LEU A 44 4.24 -18.71 10.59
CA LEU A 44 4.22 -19.92 9.77
C LEU A 44 4.58 -19.63 8.31
N SER A 45 4.14 -18.49 7.77
CA SER A 45 4.53 -18.02 6.45
C SER A 45 6.05 -17.87 6.31
N LEU A 46 6.68 -17.19 7.27
CA LEU A 46 8.13 -17.00 7.31
C LEU A 46 8.86 -18.34 7.40
N ASN A 47 8.36 -19.29 8.19
CA ASN A 47 8.94 -20.63 8.27
C ASN A 47 8.93 -21.35 6.92
N TRP A 48 7.85 -21.25 6.14
CA TRP A 48 7.78 -21.85 4.81
C TRP A 48 8.72 -21.16 3.82
N PHE A 49 8.75 -19.83 3.80
CA PHE A 49 9.66 -19.09 2.93
C PHE A 49 11.13 -19.33 3.30
N GLN A 50 11.47 -19.48 4.58
CA GLN A 50 12.83 -19.83 4.98
C GLN A 50 13.25 -21.21 4.50
N LYS A 51 12.34 -22.21 4.56
CA LYS A 51 12.60 -23.53 3.98
C LYS A 51 12.80 -23.46 2.47
N LEU A 52 12.05 -22.60 1.79
CA LEU A 52 12.23 -22.35 0.37
C LEU A 52 13.59 -21.72 0.08
N LEU A 53 13.98 -20.65 0.80
CA LEU A 53 15.28 -19.99 0.64
C LEU A 53 16.47 -20.93 0.82
N ASN A 54 16.36 -21.95 1.67
CA ASN A 54 17.43 -22.95 1.86
C ASN A 54 17.64 -23.86 0.63
N ILE A 55 16.70 -23.89 -0.31
CA ILE A 55 16.75 -24.73 -1.52
C ILE A 55 17.04 -23.87 -2.76
N LEU A 56 16.60 -22.61 -2.76
CA LEU A 56 16.79 -21.72 -3.90
C LEU A 56 18.26 -21.36 -4.12
N LYS A 57 18.63 -21.23 -5.39
CA LYS A 57 19.87 -20.69 -5.91
C LYS A 57 19.69 -19.22 -6.25
N SER A 58 20.80 -18.50 -6.41
CA SER A 58 20.81 -17.06 -6.71
C SER A 58 20.13 -16.70 -8.04
N ASP A 59 20.06 -17.63 -8.98
CA ASP A 59 19.46 -17.46 -10.31
C ASP A 59 18.01 -17.96 -10.39
N ASP A 60 17.42 -18.44 -9.29
CA ASP A 60 16.04 -18.92 -9.32
C ASP A 60 15.05 -17.77 -9.51
N PRO A 61 14.10 -17.88 -10.45
CA PRO A 61 13.21 -16.78 -10.84
C PRO A 61 12.26 -16.34 -9.71
N ILE A 62 11.98 -17.22 -8.74
CA ILE A 62 11.09 -16.94 -7.61
C ILE A 62 11.83 -16.38 -6.39
N LEU A 63 13.15 -16.20 -6.45
CA LEU A 63 13.95 -15.74 -5.31
C LEU A 63 13.56 -14.32 -4.88
N ALA A 64 13.47 -13.39 -5.83
CA ALA A 64 13.07 -12.02 -5.57
C ALA A 64 11.64 -11.94 -4.99
N ASP A 65 10.69 -12.69 -5.57
CA ASP A 65 9.31 -12.78 -5.07
C ASP A 65 9.24 -13.35 -3.65
N THR A 66 10.11 -14.31 -3.35
CA THR A 66 10.21 -14.90 -2.01
C THR A 66 10.72 -13.87 -1.00
N TYR A 67 11.77 -13.10 -1.34
CA TYR A 67 12.23 -12.00 -0.49
C TYR A 67 11.18 -10.92 -0.31
N TYR A 68 10.50 -10.51 -1.38
CA TYR A 68 9.38 -9.57 -1.28
C TYR A 68 8.28 -10.07 -0.34
N SER A 69 7.90 -11.35 -0.45
CA SER A 69 6.86 -11.96 0.38
C SER A 69 7.27 -12.03 1.87
N ILE A 70 8.55 -12.31 2.14
CA ILE A 70 9.12 -12.24 3.48
C ILE A 70 9.08 -10.79 4.01
N GLY A 71 9.43 -9.82 3.18
CA GLY A 71 9.34 -8.39 3.52
C GLY A 71 7.92 -7.98 3.90
N CYS A 72 6.92 -8.42 3.13
CA CYS A 72 5.51 -8.22 3.45
C CYS A 72 5.11 -8.85 4.79
N ALA A 73 5.58 -10.06 5.09
CA ALA A 73 5.29 -10.73 6.36
C ALA A 73 5.86 -9.94 7.55
N TYR A 74 7.13 -9.52 7.48
CA TYR A 74 7.74 -8.69 8.52
C TYR A 74 7.05 -7.34 8.67
N GLN A 75 6.64 -6.70 7.57
CA GLN A 75 5.89 -5.44 7.63
C GLN A 75 4.55 -5.61 8.35
N ASN A 76 3.81 -6.68 8.10
CA ASN A 76 2.54 -6.97 8.79
C ASN A 76 2.73 -7.33 10.27
N MET A 77 3.93 -7.76 10.64
CA MET A 77 4.35 -7.98 12.03
C MET A 77 4.99 -6.75 12.67
N TYR A 78 5.02 -5.60 11.98
CA TYR A 78 5.64 -4.35 12.43
C TYR A 78 7.17 -4.39 12.63
N TYR A 79 7.85 -5.40 12.08
CA TYR A 79 9.30 -5.52 12.05
C TYR A 79 9.87 -4.81 10.82
N TYR A 80 9.86 -3.47 10.86
CA TYR A 80 10.11 -2.64 9.69
C TYR A 80 11.54 -2.69 9.16
N ASN A 81 12.54 -2.87 10.03
CA ASN A 81 13.94 -2.95 9.60
C ASN A 81 14.20 -4.22 8.79
N GLU A 82 13.68 -5.35 9.27
CA GLU A 82 13.72 -6.63 8.59
C GLU A 82 12.96 -6.56 7.26
N ALA A 83 11.76 -5.97 7.26
CA ALA A 83 10.99 -5.78 6.04
C ALA A 83 11.78 -5.01 4.97
N LEU A 84 12.40 -3.88 5.35
CA LEU A 84 13.24 -3.08 4.45
C LEU A 84 14.44 -3.86 3.92
N GLN A 85 15.10 -4.67 4.74
CA GLN A 85 16.24 -5.51 4.30
C GLN A 85 15.81 -6.49 3.20
N TYR A 86 14.70 -7.19 3.40
CA TYR A 86 14.20 -8.15 2.43
C TYR A 86 13.66 -7.49 1.16
N TYR A 87 12.99 -6.33 1.28
CA TYR A 87 12.60 -5.52 0.12
C TYR A 87 13.80 -5.06 -0.71
N HIS A 88 14.89 -4.63 -0.05
CA HIS A 88 16.13 -4.30 -0.76
C HIS A 88 16.73 -5.50 -1.50
N GLN A 89 16.74 -6.69 -0.88
CA GLN A 89 17.22 -7.91 -1.55
C GLN A 89 16.38 -8.27 -2.78
N ALA A 90 15.06 -8.13 -2.71
CA ALA A 90 14.17 -8.35 -3.86
C ALA A 90 14.45 -7.35 -4.99
N LEU A 91 14.60 -6.05 -4.66
CA LEU A 91 14.89 -5.00 -5.65
C LEU A 91 16.23 -5.22 -6.36
N VAL A 92 17.29 -5.59 -5.64
CA VAL A 92 18.60 -5.87 -6.24
C VAL A 92 18.50 -6.96 -7.30
N ILE A 93 17.79 -8.06 -6.99
CA ILE A 93 17.62 -9.16 -7.95
C ILE A 93 16.81 -8.70 -9.16
N TRP A 94 15.68 -8.00 -8.95
CA TRP A 94 14.86 -7.50 -10.06
C TRP A 94 15.60 -6.50 -10.95
N GLU A 95 16.50 -5.67 -10.39
CA GLU A 95 17.37 -4.76 -11.14
C GLU A 95 18.45 -5.51 -11.94
N GLU A 96 19.02 -6.58 -11.38
CA GLU A 96 20.04 -7.40 -12.03
C GLU A 96 19.46 -8.32 -13.12
N THR A 97 18.20 -8.75 -12.99
CA THR A 97 17.50 -9.47 -14.04
C THR A 97 17.08 -8.47 -15.13
N HIS A 98 17.97 -8.24 -16.09
CA HIS A 98 17.86 -7.24 -17.17
C HIS A 98 16.66 -7.44 -18.13
N ASP A 99 15.89 -8.50 -17.97
CA ASP A 99 14.61 -8.67 -18.65
C ASP A 99 13.55 -7.92 -17.84
N ASN A 100 13.03 -6.83 -18.43
CA ASN A 100 11.98 -5.93 -17.94
C ASN A 100 10.64 -6.62 -17.54
N ASN A 101 10.66 -7.78 -16.90
CA ASN A 101 9.52 -8.67 -16.76
C ASN A 101 8.71 -8.41 -15.49
N GLU A 102 9.27 -7.83 -14.42
CA GLU A 102 8.53 -7.58 -13.17
C GLU A 102 8.53 -6.11 -12.68
N PRO A 103 8.39 -5.10 -13.57
CA PRO A 103 8.43 -3.69 -13.16
C PRO A 103 7.32 -3.35 -12.16
N LEU A 104 6.15 -3.99 -12.26
CA LEU A 104 5.04 -3.72 -11.36
C LEU A 104 5.30 -4.24 -9.93
N GLN A 105 6.01 -5.35 -9.77
CA GLN A 105 6.45 -5.86 -8.48
C GLN A 105 7.48 -4.92 -7.85
N MET A 106 8.42 -4.40 -8.64
CA MET A 106 9.35 -3.37 -8.16
C MET A 106 8.59 -2.13 -7.66
N ALA A 107 7.59 -1.67 -8.40
CA ALA A 107 6.75 -0.54 -7.98
C ALA A 107 5.97 -0.83 -6.68
N ALA A 108 5.42 -2.04 -6.54
CA ALA A 108 4.75 -2.46 -5.31
C ALA A 108 5.72 -2.50 -4.11
N CYS A 109 6.91 -3.06 -4.30
CA CYS A 109 7.99 -3.11 -3.31
C CYS A 109 8.42 -1.71 -2.87
N LEU A 110 8.74 -0.83 -3.82
CA LEU A 110 9.07 0.57 -3.56
C LEU A 110 7.94 1.30 -2.83
N ASN A 111 6.68 1.07 -3.23
CA ASN A 111 5.54 1.63 -2.52
C ASN A 111 5.47 1.18 -1.06
N ASN A 112 5.68 -0.11 -0.78
CA ASN A 112 5.67 -0.66 0.58
C ASN A 112 6.82 -0.09 1.43
N MET A 113 8.02 0.01 0.86
CA MET A 113 9.15 0.70 1.51
C MET A 113 8.83 2.16 1.79
N GLY A 114 8.16 2.85 0.86
CA GLY A 114 7.68 4.22 1.04
C GLY A 114 6.75 4.35 2.25
N CYS A 115 5.76 3.47 2.37
CA CYS A 115 4.86 3.43 3.52
C CYS A 115 5.60 3.15 4.84
N ILE A 116 6.59 2.25 4.85
CA ILE A 116 7.42 2.00 6.05
C ILE A 116 8.18 3.27 6.43
N TYR A 117 8.83 3.93 5.48
CA TYR A 117 9.56 5.17 5.74
C TYR A 117 8.64 6.30 6.19
N GLU A 118 7.40 6.35 5.71
CA GLU A 118 6.38 7.30 6.18
C GLU A 118 6.05 7.06 7.67
N ILE A 119 5.78 5.81 8.06
CA ILE A 119 5.50 5.42 9.46
C ILE A 119 6.67 5.79 10.38
N GLU A 120 7.89 5.53 9.94
CA GLU A 120 9.13 5.86 10.64
C GLU A 120 9.53 7.34 10.52
N LYS A 121 8.69 8.17 9.87
CA LYS A 121 8.88 9.62 9.68
C LYS A 121 10.14 10.00 8.88
N PHE A 122 10.71 9.06 8.12
CA PHE A 122 11.76 9.32 7.15
C PHE A 122 11.19 9.84 5.84
N TYR A 123 10.50 10.99 5.88
CA TYR A 123 9.70 11.52 4.78
C TYR A 123 10.46 11.69 3.47
N SER A 124 11.73 12.12 3.49
CA SER A 124 12.52 12.24 2.25
C SER A 124 12.78 10.88 1.58
N LYS A 125 12.98 9.81 2.37
CA LYS A 125 13.12 8.45 1.83
C LYS A 125 11.78 7.93 1.32
N ALA A 126 10.70 8.18 2.07
CA ALA A 126 9.35 7.82 1.67
C ALA A 126 8.98 8.45 0.32
N LEU A 127 9.23 9.75 0.16
CA LEU A 127 9.00 10.49 -1.07
C LEU A 127 9.79 9.88 -2.24
N ALA A 128 11.08 9.62 -2.05
CA ALA A 128 11.93 9.02 -3.09
C ALA A 128 11.39 7.65 -3.54
N CYS A 129 11.01 6.79 -2.59
CA CYS A 129 10.40 5.49 -2.89
C CYS A 129 9.08 5.62 -3.65
N HIS A 130 8.17 6.49 -3.21
CA HIS A 130 6.88 6.70 -3.90
C HIS A 130 7.04 7.32 -5.30
N GLN A 131 8.00 8.23 -5.49
CA GLN A 131 8.30 8.80 -6.81
C GLN A 131 8.89 7.77 -7.77
N GLN A 132 9.79 6.90 -7.28
CA GLN A 132 10.31 5.79 -8.10
C GLN A 132 9.20 4.81 -8.47
N ALA A 133 8.33 4.45 -7.52
CA ALA A 133 7.17 3.61 -7.79
C ALA A 133 6.22 4.24 -8.82
N LEU A 134 5.95 5.56 -8.71
CA LEU A 134 5.14 6.31 -9.67
C LEU A 134 5.77 6.30 -11.07
N SER A 135 7.08 6.53 -11.19
CA SER A 135 7.79 6.51 -12.47
C SER A 135 7.63 5.18 -13.21
N VAL A 136 7.65 4.08 -12.47
CA VAL A 136 7.41 2.75 -13.03
C VAL A 136 5.94 2.58 -13.43
N ARG A 137 5.02 2.90 -12.53
CA ARG A 137 3.56 2.81 -12.76
C ARG A 137 3.06 3.66 -13.92
N ASP A 138 3.66 4.84 -14.14
CA ASP A 138 3.32 5.75 -15.23
C ASP A 138 3.61 5.14 -16.60
N LYS A 139 4.68 4.34 -16.74
CA LYS A 139 4.97 3.62 -17.98
C LYS A 139 3.86 2.63 -18.36
N PHE A 140 3.15 2.09 -17.38
CA PHE A 140 2.09 1.09 -17.56
C PHE A 140 0.68 1.64 -17.30
N GLN A 141 0.56 2.92 -16.98
CA GLN A 141 -0.70 3.60 -16.68
C GLN A 141 -1.56 2.86 -15.63
N THR A 142 -0.93 2.40 -14.56
CA THR A 142 -1.56 1.62 -13.47
C THR A 142 -1.36 2.28 -12.11
N ASP A 143 -2.34 2.18 -11.21
CA ASP A 143 -2.27 2.67 -9.82
C ASP A 143 -1.81 4.14 -9.64
N LEU A 144 -1.97 4.98 -10.67
CA LEU A 144 -1.50 6.36 -10.64
C LEU A 144 -2.22 7.19 -9.58
N GLY A 145 -3.54 7.03 -9.46
CA GLY A 145 -4.32 7.76 -8.46
C GLY A 145 -3.88 7.49 -7.02
N SER A 146 -3.57 6.23 -6.70
CA SER A 146 -3.04 5.86 -5.37
C SER A 146 -1.61 6.38 -5.18
N SER A 147 -0.78 6.34 -6.23
CA SER A 147 0.60 6.82 -6.17
C SER A 147 0.69 8.32 -5.90
N TYR A 148 -0.09 9.13 -6.62
CA TYR A 148 -0.21 10.57 -6.36
C TYR A 148 -0.77 10.86 -4.97
N ASN A 149 -1.75 10.09 -4.50
CA ASN A 149 -2.27 10.25 -3.14
C ASN A 149 -1.18 10.02 -2.08
N ASN A 150 -0.36 8.97 -2.23
CA ASN A 150 0.73 8.67 -1.28
C ASN A 150 1.79 9.78 -1.30
N ILE A 151 2.16 10.29 -2.47
CA ILE A 151 3.09 11.42 -2.58
C ILE A 151 2.49 12.68 -1.91
N GLY A 152 1.19 12.93 -2.10
CA GLY A 152 0.48 14.02 -1.43
C GLY A 152 0.52 13.90 0.09
N ASN A 153 0.38 12.69 0.64
CA ASN A 153 0.51 12.45 2.08
C ASN A 153 1.90 12.84 2.60
N ILE A 154 2.96 12.50 1.85
CA ILE A 154 4.32 12.86 2.25
C ILE A 154 4.53 14.37 2.23
N TYR A 155 4.05 15.07 1.19
CA TYR A 155 4.11 16.54 1.16
C TYR A 155 3.32 17.19 2.29
N LEU A 156 2.17 16.63 2.65
CA LEU A 156 1.38 17.08 3.80
C LEU A 156 2.20 16.95 5.09
N CYS A 157 2.87 15.81 5.33
CA CYS A 157 3.73 15.62 6.49
C CYS A 157 4.97 16.54 6.50
N LEU A 158 5.46 16.96 5.34
CA LEU A 158 6.56 17.91 5.20
C LEU A 158 6.12 19.37 5.38
N GLY A 159 4.82 19.66 5.50
CA GLY A 159 4.28 21.01 5.55
C GLY A 159 4.22 21.71 4.19
N GLU A 160 4.43 20.98 3.09
CA GLU A 160 4.38 21.50 1.73
C GLU A 160 2.96 21.40 1.17
N TYR A 161 2.03 22.16 1.76
CA TYR A 161 0.59 21.99 1.52
C TYR A 161 0.17 22.20 0.06
N ASN A 162 0.76 23.17 -0.65
CA ASN A 162 0.47 23.37 -2.08
C ASN A 162 0.85 22.15 -2.92
N ALA A 163 2.03 21.55 -2.68
CA ALA A 163 2.45 20.34 -3.38
C ALA A 163 1.55 19.15 -3.02
N ALA A 164 1.11 19.05 -1.75
CA ALA A 164 0.15 18.04 -1.33
C ALA A 164 -1.18 18.17 -2.08
N ILE A 165 -1.75 19.38 -2.14
CA ILE A 165 -3.00 19.69 -2.83
C ILE A 165 -2.91 19.36 -4.33
N GLU A 166 -1.82 19.74 -5.00
CA GLU A 166 -1.59 19.42 -6.42
C GLU A 166 -1.60 17.90 -6.67
N ASN A 167 -0.91 17.14 -5.82
CA ASN A 167 -0.88 15.68 -5.91
C ASN A 167 -2.25 15.06 -5.64
N TYR A 168 -3.00 15.54 -4.65
CA TYR A 168 -4.37 15.07 -4.40
C TYR A 168 -5.33 15.41 -5.54
N ASP A 169 -5.17 16.57 -6.20
CA ASP A 169 -5.96 16.94 -7.36
C ASP A 169 -5.69 16.03 -8.57
N TYR A 170 -4.42 15.70 -8.83
CA TYR A 170 -4.07 14.67 -9.83
C TYR A 170 -4.69 13.30 -9.48
N ALA A 171 -4.56 12.87 -8.22
CA ALA A 171 -5.17 11.62 -7.76
C ALA A 171 -6.70 11.62 -7.95
N TYR A 172 -7.37 12.72 -7.59
CA TYR A 172 -8.81 12.89 -7.75
C TYR A 172 -9.24 12.85 -9.22
N LYS A 173 -8.54 13.55 -10.11
CA LYS A 173 -8.83 13.54 -11.56
C LYS A 173 -8.75 12.14 -12.16
N ILE A 174 -7.73 11.37 -11.80
CA ILE A 174 -7.55 10.00 -12.29
C ILE A 174 -8.67 9.09 -11.76
N LYS A 175 -8.92 9.13 -10.44
CA LYS A 175 -9.94 8.27 -9.81
C LYS A 175 -11.36 8.60 -10.27
N SER A 176 -11.68 9.88 -10.44
CA SER A 176 -13.01 10.34 -10.88
C SER A 176 -13.33 10.03 -12.35
N GLN A 177 -12.33 9.83 -13.19
CA GLN A 177 -12.51 9.38 -14.59
C GLN A 177 -12.72 7.87 -14.73
N SER A 178 -12.40 7.09 -13.69
CA SER A 178 -12.69 5.66 -13.69
C SER A 178 -14.21 5.44 -13.65
N HIS A 179 -14.74 4.55 -14.49
CA HIS A 179 -16.18 4.34 -14.66
C HIS A 179 -16.88 3.72 -13.42
N SER A 180 -16.14 3.48 -12.34
CA SER A 180 -16.71 3.13 -11.04
C SER A 180 -16.99 4.41 -10.26
N SER A 181 -18.22 4.93 -10.37
CA SER A 181 -18.75 6.01 -9.53
C SER A 181 -18.86 5.63 -8.03
N GLN A 182 -18.17 4.56 -7.60
CA GLN A 182 -18.21 3.95 -6.27
C GLN A 182 -16.81 3.58 -5.78
N ASP A 183 -15.73 4.23 -6.24
CA ASP A 183 -14.40 4.02 -5.65
C ASP A 183 -14.35 4.62 -4.22
N PRO A 184 -14.27 3.80 -3.15
CA PRO A 184 -14.16 4.28 -1.78
C PRO A 184 -12.96 5.22 -1.56
N SER A 185 -11.89 5.02 -2.34
CA SER A 185 -10.64 5.75 -2.19
C SER A 185 -10.75 7.22 -2.63
N LEU A 186 -11.82 7.58 -3.37
CA LEU A 186 -12.11 8.96 -3.75
C LEU A 186 -12.44 9.82 -2.51
N ALA A 187 -13.21 9.27 -1.57
CA ALA A 187 -13.54 9.95 -0.32
C ALA A 187 -12.28 10.23 0.50
N THR A 188 -11.33 9.29 0.52
CA THR A 188 -10.04 9.46 1.19
C THR A 188 -9.20 10.56 0.55
N THR A 189 -9.08 10.58 -0.77
CA THR A 189 -8.35 11.65 -1.47
C THR A 189 -8.98 13.03 -1.19
N LEU A 190 -10.32 13.13 -1.18
CA LEU A 190 -11.01 14.38 -0.84
C LEU A 190 -10.81 14.79 0.62
N LYS A 191 -10.81 13.84 1.57
CA LYS A 191 -10.51 14.12 2.99
C LYS A 191 -9.08 14.62 3.16
N ASN A 192 -8.11 13.99 2.49
CA ASN A 192 -6.70 14.40 2.57
C ASN A 192 -6.46 15.78 1.95
N MET A 193 -7.16 16.10 0.87
CA MET A 193 -7.17 17.43 0.28
C MET A 193 -7.77 18.47 1.25
N ALA A 194 -8.86 18.12 1.96
CA ALA A 194 -9.45 18.98 2.99
C ALA A 194 -8.48 19.25 4.14
N LEU A 195 -7.78 18.20 4.62
CA LEU A 195 -6.74 18.31 5.64
C LEU A 195 -5.60 19.22 5.18
N ALA A 196 -5.15 19.12 3.93
CA ALA A 196 -4.10 19.99 3.41
C ALA A 196 -4.53 21.46 3.36
N TYR A 197 -5.75 21.76 2.93
CA TYR A 197 -6.28 23.14 2.99
C TYR A 197 -6.45 23.65 4.43
N GLU A 198 -6.84 22.77 5.35
CA GLU A 198 -6.98 23.11 6.76
C GLU A 198 -5.63 23.52 7.36
N GLU A 199 -4.59 22.73 7.14
CA GLU A 199 -3.23 23.00 7.63
C GLU A 199 -2.61 24.25 6.97
N ASP A 200 -3.00 24.55 5.72
CA ASP A 200 -2.65 25.82 5.05
C ASP A 200 -3.47 27.03 5.56
N GLY A 201 -4.49 26.79 6.40
CA GLY A 201 -5.36 27.83 6.98
C GLY A 201 -6.53 28.27 6.09
N ASN A 202 -6.74 27.61 4.95
CA ASN A 202 -7.83 27.83 4.01
C ASN A 202 -9.09 27.07 4.43
N PHE A 203 -9.72 27.53 5.51
CA PHE A 203 -10.85 26.84 6.14
C PHE A 203 -12.11 26.73 5.26
N ILE A 204 -12.31 27.67 4.33
CA ILE A 204 -13.45 27.64 3.39
C ILE A 204 -13.32 26.44 2.46
N GLU A 205 -12.16 26.30 1.82
CA GLU A 205 -11.81 25.19 0.93
C GLU A 205 -11.81 23.87 1.70
N ALA A 206 -11.19 23.83 2.88
CA ALA A 206 -11.20 22.64 3.74
C ALA A 206 -12.62 22.15 4.01
N LEU A 207 -13.53 23.04 4.46
CA LEU A 207 -14.92 22.70 4.72
C LEU A 207 -15.65 22.18 3.47
N GLN A 208 -15.38 22.77 2.30
CA GLN A 208 -15.95 22.30 1.03
C GLN A 208 -15.48 20.87 0.70
N TYR A 209 -14.18 20.58 0.85
CA TYR A 209 -13.63 19.26 0.54
C TYR A 209 -14.03 18.20 1.56
N TYR A 210 -14.13 18.51 2.85
CA TYR A 210 -14.69 17.59 3.84
C TYR A 210 -16.14 17.22 3.51
N LYS A 211 -16.98 18.20 3.12
CA LYS A 211 -18.35 17.93 2.68
C LYS A 211 -18.40 17.04 1.44
N LYS A 212 -17.53 17.28 0.45
CA LYS A 212 -17.39 16.41 -0.72
C LYS A 212 -16.97 14.99 -0.33
N ALA A 213 -16.02 14.84 0.59
CA ALA A 213 -15.56 13.55 1.09
C ALA A 213 -16.70 12.77 1.78
N ALA A 214 -17.47 13.44 2.64
CA ALA A 214 -18.63 12.85 3.31
C ALA A 214 -19.69 12.35 2.31
N LEU A 215 -20.01 13.17 1.30
CA LEU A 215 -20.97 12.80 0.25
C LEU A 215 -20.47 11.61 -0.58
N ALA A 216 -19.20 11.62 -1.00
CA ALA A 216 -18.59 10.52 -1.73
C ALA A 216 -18.64 9.22 -0.91
N PHE A 217 -18.29 9.29 0.37
CA PHE A 217 -18.30 8.12 1.26
C PHE A 217 -19.72 7.59 1.50
N ALA A 218 -20.69 8.47 1.80
CA ALA A 218 -22.07 8.09 2.07
C ALA A 218 -22.82 7.52 0.86
N SER A 219 -22.30 7.75 -0.36
CA SER A 219 -22.85 7.14 -1.59
C SER A 219 -22.58 5.63 -1.70
N ILE A 220 -21.61 5.12 -0.93
CA ILE A 220 -21.14 3.73 -0.97
C ILE A 220 -21.40 3.04 0.37
N PHE A 221 -21.16 3.72 1.49
CA PHE A 221 -21.22 3.16 2.83
C PHE A 221 -22.27 3.84 3.70
N SER A 222 -22.65 3.16 4.78
CA SER A 222 -23.56 3.69 5.79
C SER A 222 -23.00 4.96 6.45
N THR A 223 -23.87 5.92 6.75
CA THR A 223 -23.55 7.12 7.54
C THR A 223 -23.28 6.82 9.02
N THR A 224 -23.47 5.57 9.46
CA THR A 224 -23.08 5.10 10.80
C THR A 224 -21.65 4.57 10.85
N HIS A 225 -20.94 4.53 9.73
CA HIS A 225 -19.57 4.05 9.66
C HIS A 225 -18.62 5.05 10.34
N THR A 226 -17.66 4.57 11.14
CA THR A 226 -16.73 5.39 11.93
C THR A 226 -16.03 6.46 11.09
N TYR A 227 -15.51 6.09 9.91
CA TYR A 227 -14.89 7.06 8.99
C TYR A 227 -15.80 8.20 8.54
N TYR A 228 -17.10 7.94 8.34
CA TYR A 228 -18.06 9.02 8.01
C TYR A 228 -18.23 9.96 9.20
N LEU A 229 -18.34 9.40 10.41
CA LEU A 229 -18.49 10.17 11.65
C LEU A 229 -17.27 11.06 11.90
N GLU A 230 -16.05 10.55 11.70
CA GLU A 230 -14.82 11.35 11.75
C GLU A 230 -14.88 12.56 10.81
N ILE A 231 -15.31 12.36 9.56
CA ILE A 231 -15.45 13.48 8.61
C ILE A 231 -16.49 14.49 9.10
N GLN A 232 -17.59 14.04 9.73
CA GLN A 232 -18.58 14.97 10.30
C GLN A 232 -18.04 15.77 11.48
N GLU A 233 -17.21 15.15 12.33
CA GLU A 233 -16.52 15.83 13.43
C GLU A 233 -15.57 16.90 12.88
N ASP A 234 -14.81 16.60 11.83
CA ASP A 234 -13.96 17.57 11.14
C ASP A 234 -14.76 18.74 10.56
N ILE A 235 -15.89 18.46 9.91
CA ILE A 235 -16.81 19.49 9.38
C ILE A 235 -17.29 20.42 10.50
N GLN A 236 -17.74 19.87 11.62
CA GLN A 236 -18.26 20.65 12.76
C GLN A 236 -17.16 21.49 13.40
N ARG A 237 -15.96 20.91 13.56
CA ARG A 237 -14.79 21.59 14.11
C ARG A 237 -14.39 22.78 13.25
N ILE A 238 -14.27 22.60 11.94
CA ILE A 238 -13.93 23.69 11.01
C ILE A 238 -15.01 24.77 10.98
N ALA A 239 -16.29 24.40 10.92
CA ALA A 239 -17.39 25.36 10.94
C ALA A 239 -17.35 26.24 12.21
N SER A 240 -17.13 25.63 13.38
CA SER A 240 -17.03 26.34 14.66
C SER A 240 -15.83 27.28 14.71
N LEU A 241 -14.68 26.84 14.17
CA LEU A 241 -13.48 27.68 14.07
C LEU A 241 -13.72 28.91 13.21
N MET A 242 -14.39 28.74 12.07
CA MET A 242 -14.75 29.85 11.17
C MET A 242 -15.65 30.85 11.87
N GLU A 243 -16.74 30.40 12.52
CA GLU A 243 -17.67 31.27 13.25
C GLU A 243 -16.97 32.07 14.36
N SER A 244 -16.05 31.44 15.10
CA SER A 244 -15.30 32.12 16.16
C SER A 244 -14.35 33.22 15.67
N LYS A 245 -13.88 33.11 14.41
CA LYS A 245 -12.98 34.09 13.78
C LYS A 245 -13.72 35.27 13.18
N THR A 246 -14.97 35.11 12.74
CA THR A 246 -15.79 36.19 12.18
C THR A 246 -16.31 37.17 13.23
N ILE A 247 -16.25 36.83 14.52
CA ILE A 247 -16.77 37.62 15.65
C ILE A 247 -15.70 38.56 16.26
N LYS A 248 -14.45 38.52 15.76
CA LYS A 248 -13.35 39.41 16.19
C LYS A 248 -13.04 40.46 15.15
#